data_AF-A0A2M7WB92-F1
#
_entry.id   AF-A0A2M7WB92-F1
#
_cell.length_a   1.000
_cell.length_b   1.000
_cell.length_c   1.000
_cell.angle_alpha   90.00
_cell.angle_beta   90.00
_cell.angle_gamma   90.00
#
_symmetry.space_group_name_H-M   'P 1'
#
loop_
_entity.id
_entity.type
_entity.pdbx_description
1 polymer ?
#
loop_
_entity_poly.entity_id
_entity_poly.type
_entity_poly.pdbx_seq_one_letter_code
_entity_poly.pdbx_strand_id
1 'polypeptide(L)'
;MNDIDIAALDRSVESVRSFLKEGLITTDIWNRRDGLSLAGINQQPAAVALFNQITDALEEAYRATEFPPLNRFYMLDLETDKTMLIIRHSKEMLQGIMLDTTKTNLGMLLSVVLPRALDDVAKACR
;
A
#
# COMPACT_ATOMS: atom_id res chain seq x y z
N MET A 1 -15.91 -13.52 -9.37
CA MET A 1 -14.94 -12.49 -9.82
C MET A 1 -15.44 -11.21 -9.17
N ASN A 2 -14.78 -10.72 -8.12
CA ASN A 2 -15.21 -9.45 -7.50
C ASN A 2 -15.07 -8.37 -8.58
N ASP A 3 -16.13 -7.60 -8.78
CA ASP A 3 -16.07 -6.41 -9.62
C ASP A 3 -15.26 -5.37 -8.83
N ILE A 4 -14.15 -4.89 -9.39
CA ILE A 4 -13.31 -3.88 -8.72
C ILE A 4 -13.69 -2.53 -9.31
N ASP A 5 -14.24 -1.64 -8.48
CA ASP A 5 -14.55 -0.27 -8.89
C ASP A 5 -13.23 0.54 -9.00
N ILE A 6 -12.66 0.57 -10.21
CA ILE A 6 -11.43 1.32 -10.50
C ILE A 6 -11.58 2.81 -10.17
N ALA A 7 -12.76 3.40 -10.43
CA ALA A 7 -12.99 4.80 -10.11
C ALA A 7 -12.99 5.05 -8.59
N ALA A 8 -13.41 4.07 -7.78
CA ALA A 8 -13.25 4.14 -6.32
C ALA A 8 -11.80 4.02 -5.88
N LEU A 9 -10.99 3.20 -6.55
CA LEU A 9 -9.54 3.13 -6.28
C LEU A 9 -8.84 4.45 -6.61
N ASP A 10 -9.16 5.07 -7.75
CA ASP A 10 -8.61 6.38 -8.12
C ASP A 10 -8.97 7.46 -7.08
N ARG A 11 -10.21 7.46 -6.57
CA ARG A 11 -10.62 8.34 -5.48
C ARG A 11 -9.82 8.09 -4.18
N SER A 12 -9.49 6.83 -3.90
CA SER A 12 -8.64 6.48 -2.75
C SER A 12 -7.23 7.06 -2.92
N VAL A 13 -6.64 6.90 -4.10
CA VAL A 13 -5.32 7.46 -4.45
C VAL A 13 -5.30 8.99 -4.32
N GLU A 14 -6.32 9.68 -4.83
CA GLU A 14 -6.42 11.13 -4.67
C GLU A 14 -6.62 11.55 -3.21
N SER A 15 -7.36 10.76 -2.42
CA SER A 15 -7.46 10.98 -0.98
C SER A 15 -6.09 10.88 -0.30
N VAL A 16 -5.30 9.83 -0.60
CA VAL A 16 -3.93 9.66 -0.08
C VAL A 16 -3.07 10.87 -0.45
N ARG A 17 -3.11 11.29 -1.72
CA ARG A 17 -2.39 12.48 -2.22
C ARG A 17 -2.78 13.75 -1.47
N SER A 18 -4.07 13.96 -1.22
CA SER A 18 -4.55 15.18 -0.54
C SER A 18 -4.03 15.32 0.90
N PHE A 19 -3.87 14.19 1.61
CA PHE A 19 -3.37 14.18 2.99
C PHE A 19 -1.84 14.29 3.05
N LEU A 20 -1.13 13.58 2.17
CA LEU A 20 0.33 13.52 2.19
C LEU A 20 1.00 14.66 1.42
N LYS A 21 0.26 15.32 0.52
CA LYS A 21 0.68 16.48 -0.28
C LYS A 21 2.05 16.24 -0.91
N GLU A 22 2.99 17.16 -0.72
CA GLU A 22 4.34 17.10 -1.27
C GLU A 22 5.20 15.99 -0.65
N GLY A 23 4.77 15.39 0.45
CA GLY A 23 5.42 14.23 1.05
C GLY A 23 5.13 12.92 0.31
N LEU A 24 4.07 12.83 -0.49
CA LEU A 24 3.82 11.63 -1.29
C LEU A 24 4.77 11.59 -2.49
N ILE A 25 5.58 10.54 -2.56
CA ILE A 25 6.46 10.29 -3.71
C ILE A 25 5.77 9.41 -4.73
N THR A 26 5.25 8.27 -4.29
CA THR A 26 4.53 7.33 -5.15
C THR A 26 3.50 6.55 -4.34
N THR A 27 2.42 6.15 -4.98
CA THR A 27 1.54 5.10 -4.47
C THR A 27 1.01 4.25 -5.62
N ASP A 28 0.93 2.95 -5.39
CA ASP A 28 0.32 1.98 -6.29
C ASP A 28 -0.64 1.13 -5.47
N ILE A 29 -1.86 0.93 -5.95
CA ILE A 29 -2.79 -0.10 -5.50
C ILE A 29 -2.80 -1.19 -6.56
N TRP A 30 -2.46 -2.43 -6.21
CA TRP A 30 -2.36 -3.51 -7.18
C TRP A 30 -3.03 -4.79 -6.73
N ASN A 31 -3.43 -5.57 -7.73
CA ASN A 31 -3.88 -6.93 -7.56
C ASN A 31 -2.68 -7.87 -7.60
N ARG A 32 -2.58 -8.74 -6.61
CA ARG A 32 -1.50 -9.72 -6.45
C ARG A 32 -1.62 -10.89 -7.43
N ARG A 33 -2.82 -11.18 -7.92
CA ARG A 33 -3.08 -12.33 -8.80
C ARG A 33 -2.41 -12.19 -10.15
N ASP A 34 -2.50 -11.01 -10.74
CA ASP A 34 -1.97 -10.67 -12.07
C ASP A 34 -0.78 -9.69 -12.01
N GLY A 35 -0.48 -9.15 -10.82
CA GLY A 35 0.59 -8.17 -10.63
C GLY A 35 0.30 -6.83 -11.28
N LEU A 36 -0.97 -6.53 -11.58
CA LEU A 36 -1.36 -5.30 -12.26
C LEU A 36 -1.63 -4.18 -11.26
N SER A 37 -0.96 -3.04 -11.45
CA SER A 37 -1.33 -1.79 -10.78
C SER A 37 -2.66 -1.29 -11.33
N LEU A 38 -3.64 -1.12 -10.43
CA LEU A 38 -5.01 -0.75 -10.77
C LEU A 38 -5.26 0.76 -10.64
N ALA A 39 -4.54 1.43 -9.73
CA ALA A 39 -4.60 2.88 -9.52
C ALA A 39 -3.30 3.34 -8.86
N GLY A 40 -2.84 4.56 -9.15
CA GLY A 40 -1.63 5.08 -8.50
C GLY A 40 -1.17 6.45 -8.96
N ILE A 41 -0.14 6.96 -8.27
CA ILE A 41 0.59 8.20 -8.59
C ILE A 41 2.07 7.84 -8.71
N ASN A 42 2.72 8.32 -9.77
CA ASN A 42 4.13 8.02 -10.06
C ASN A 42 4.40 6.51 -9.99
N GLN A 43 3.54 5.74 -10.66
CA GLN A 43 3.47 4.28 -10.56
C GLN A 43 4.83 3.62 -10.78
N GLN A 44 5.08 2.55 -10.04
CA GLN A 44 6.32 1.78 -10.10
C GLN A 44 6.05 0.31 -10.47
N PRO A 45 5.82 -0.03 -11.75
CA PRO A 45 5.45 -1.39 -12.17
C PRO A 45 6.45 -2.47 -11.72
N ALA A 46 7.76 -2.17 -11.76
CA ALA A 46 8.78 -3.07 -11.28
C ALA A 46 8.69 -3.30 -9.76
N ALA A 47 8.42 -2.24 -8.99
CA ALA A 47 8.24 -2.35 -7.55
C ALA A 47 6.98 -3.16 -7.21
N VAL A 48 5.85 -2.92 -7.91
CA VAL A 48 4.61 -3.70 -7.75
C VAL A 48 4.87 -5.21 -7.87
N ALA A 49 5.58 -5.62 -8.92
CA ALA A 49 5.92 -7.03 -9.15
C ALA A 49 6.81 -7.61 -8.02
N LEU A 50 7.84 -6.86 -7.60
CA LEU A 50 8.78 -7.30 -6.57
C LEU A 50 8.15 -7.31 -5.17
N PHE A 51 7.34 -6.31 -4.82
CA PHE A 51 6.67 -6.24 -3.52
C PHE A 51 5.58 -7.30 -3.35
N ASN A 52 5.05 -7.85 -4.44
CA ASN A 52 4.22 -9.05 -4.38
C ASN A 52 5.01 -10.24 -3.82
N GLN A 53 6.20 -10.49 -4.39
CA GLN A 53 7.11 -11.58 -3.98
C GLN A 53 7.67 -11.37 -2.56
N ILE A 54 8.05 -10.13 -2.22
CA ILE A 54 8.52 -9.79 -0.87
C ILE A 54 7.42 -10.06 0.16
N THR A 55 6.17 -9.70 -0.15
CA THR A 55 5.05 -9.96 0.76
C THR A 55 4.80 -11.46 0.93
N ASP A 56 4.91 -12.27 -0.13
CA ASP A 56 4.83 -13.74 -0.03
C ASP A 56 5.95 -14.32 0.83
N ALA A 57 7.18 -13.85 0.63
CA ALA A 57 8.34 -14.30 1.41
C ALA A 57 8.18 -13.95 2.90
N LEU A 58 7.66 -12.76 3.23
CA LEU A 58 7.33 -12.39 4.59
C LEU A 58 6.25 -13.31 5.17
N GLU A 59 5.15 -13.54 4.44
CA GLU A 59 4.08 -14.43 4.90
C GLU A 59 4.58 -15.86 5.17
N GLU A 60 5.46 -16.40 4.31
CA GLU A 60 6.08 -17.71 4.50
C GLU A 60 7.01 -17.74 5.72
N ALA A 61 7.82 -16.70 5.90
CA ALA A 61 8.69 -16.58 7.07
C ALA A 61 7.89 -16.60 8.37
N TYR A 62 6.76 -15.89 8.44
CA TYR A 62 5.89 -15.92 9.63
C TYR A 62 5.25 -17.30 9.84
N ARG A 63 4.82 -18.00 8.77
CA ARG A 63 4.28 -19.37 8.86
C ARG A 63 5.28 -20.37 9.44
N ALA A 64 6.58 -20.16 9.24
CA ALA A 64 7.64 -21.01 9.77
C ALA A 64 8.00 -20.72 11.24
N THR A 65 7.34 -19.75 11.88
CA THR A 65 7.58 -19.35 13.27
C THR A 65 6.32 -19.52 14.12
N GLU A 66 6.45 -19.39 15.45
CA GLU A 66 5.30 -19.33 16.36
C GLU A 66 4.66 -17.92 16.43
N PHE A 67 5.12 -16.97 15.61
CA PHE A 67 4.57 -15.61 15.60
C PHE A 67 3.24 -15.52 14.86
N PRO A 68 2.39 -14.54 15.22
CA PRO A 68 1.20 -14.24 14.44
C PRO A 68 1.53 -13.91 12.99
N PRO A 69 0.63 -14.22 12.04
CA PRO A 69 0.83 -13.88 10.63
C PRO A 69 0.83 -12.36 10.42
N LEU A 70 1.41 -11.95 9.29
CA LEU A 70 1.32 -10.57 8.83
C LEU A 70 -0.14 -10.12 8.75
N ASN A 71 -0.44 -8.96 9.35
CA ASN A 71 -1.79 -8.41 9.43
C ASN A 71 -1.97 -7.28 8.41
N ARG A 72 -2.24 -6.05 8.84
CA ARG A 72 -2.71 -4.97 7.96
C ARG A 72 -1.63 -4.27 7.14
N PHE A 73 -0.39 -4.25 7.61
CA PHE A 73 0.69 -3.55 6.92
C PHE A 73 2.06 -3.98 7.44
N TYR A 74 3.10 -3.59 6.70
CA TYR A 74 4.48 -3.50 7.18
C TYR A 74 5.12 -2.22 6.63
N MET A 75 6.18 -1.78 7.28
CA MET A 75 6.86 -0.53 6.95
C MET A 75 8.35 -0.76 6.85
N LEU A 76 8.98 -0.10 5.87
CA LEU A 76 10.41 -0.11 5.64
C LEU A 76 10.94 1.30 5.80
N ASP A 77 11.93 1.45 6.68
CA ASP A 77 12.75 2.65 6.77
C ASP A 77 13.81 2.59 5.68
N LEU A 78 13.89 3.64 4.85
CA LEU A 78 14.75 3.70 3.68
C LEU A 78 15.73 4.87 3.83
N GLU A 79 16.86 4.77 3.13
CA GLU A 79 17.82 5.87 3.09
C GLU A 79 17.19 7.18 2.57
N THR A 80 17.85 8.31 2.85
CA THR A 80 17.47 9.65 2.38
C THR A 80 16.13 10.17 2.91
N ASP A 81 15.77 9.84 4.16
CA ASP A 81 14.54 10.31 4.81
C ASP A 81 13.28 9.85 4.05
N LYS A 82 13.24 8.55 3.77
CA LYS A 82 12.17 7.92 3.00
C LYS A 82 11.60 6.74 3.77
N THR A 83 10.30 6.54 3.63
CA THR A 83 9.62 5.39 4.23
C THR A 83 8.69 4.76 3.22
N MET A 84 8.72 3.44 3.12
CA MET A 84 7.74 2.67 2.36
C MET A 84 6.76 2.00 3.31
N LEU A 85 5.47 2.26 3.12
CA LEU A 85 4.38 1.53 3.78
C LEU A 85 3.73 0.60 2.76
N ILE A 86 3.66 -0.69 3.09
CA ILE A 86 2.89 -1.66 2.33
C ILE A 86 1.65 -2.04 3.13
N ILE A 87 0.47 -1.74 2.58
CA ILE A 87 -0.85 -2.01 3.16
C ILE A 87 -1.42 -3.28 2.52
N ARG A 88 -1.94 -4.18 3.36
CA ARG A 88 -2.64 -5.40 2.96
C ARG A 88 -4.15 -5.17 3.11
N HIS A 89 -4.79 -4.87 1.98
CA HIS A 89 -6.25 -4.67 1.93
C HIS A 89 -6.99 -6.01 1.96
N SER A 90 -6.42 -7.03 1.33
CA SER A 90 -6.92 -8.40 1.36
C SER A 90 -5.78 -9.38 1.03
N LYS A 91 -6.09 -10.68 0.87
CA LYS A 91 -5.13 -11.65 0.34
C LYS A 91 -4.69 -11.33 -1.09
N GLU A 92 -5.53 -10.64 -1.86
CA GLU A 92 -5.34 -10.38 -3.29
C GLU A 92 -4.98 -8.92 -3.58
N MET A 93 -5.09 -8.00 -2.62
CA MET A 93 -4.92 -6.57 -2.85
C MET A 93 -3.90 -5.96 -1.91
N LEU A 94 -2.90 -5.30 -2.49
CA LEU A 94 -1.87 -4.55 -1.77
C LEU A 94 -1.87 -3.08 -2.21
N GLN A 95 -1.30 -2.24 -1.37
CA GLN A 95 -0.97 -0.88 -1.71
C GLN A 95 0.41 -0.52 -1.16
N GLY A 96 1.20 0.17 -1.96
CA GLY A 96 2.47 0.76 -1.58
C GLY A 96 2.32 2.26 -1.50
N ILE A 97 2.94 2.87 -0.48
CA ILE A 97 3.03 4.32 -0.32
C ILE A 97 4.47 4.65 0.06
N MET A 98 5.18 5.39 -0.79
CA MET A 98 6.48 5.94 -0.45
C MET A 98 6.32 7.40 -0.02
N LEU A 99 6.85 7.71 1.17
CA LEU A 99 6.76 9.01 1.81
C LEU A 99 8.15 9.66 1.93
N ASP A 100 8.22 10.97 1.68
CA ASP A 100 9.31 11.85 2.10
C ASP A 100 9.06 12.36 3.53
N THR A 101 9.82 11.84 4.50
CA THR A 101 9.63 12.17 5.92
C THR A 101 10.14 13.57 6.27
N THR A 102 10.88 14.23 5.38
CA THR A 102 11.26 15.64 5.54
C THR A 102 10.10 16.60 5.26
N LYS A 103 9.07 16.15 4.53
CA LYS A 103 7.94 16.97 4.08
C LYS A 103 6.65 16.66 4.80
N THR A 104 6.48 15.41 5.26
CA THR A 104 5.29 14.95 5.97
C THR A 104 5.67 13.97 7.07
N ASN A 105 5.02 14.06 8.23
CA ASN A 105 5.33 13.18 9.36
C ASN A 105 4.67 11.79 9.24
N LEU A 106 5.28 10.78 9.86
CA LEU A 106 4.75 9.41 9.91
C LEU A 106 3.42 9.30 10.66
N GLY A 107 3.12 10.22 11.58
CA GLY A 107 1.84 10.27 12.29
C GLY A 107 0.66 10.46 11.34
N MET A 108 0.78 11.33 10.33
CA MET A 108 -0.22 11.51 9.28
C MET A 108 -0.43 10.20 8.50
N LEU A 109 0.66 9.53 8.13
CA LEU A 109 0.61 8.28 7.39
C LEU A 109 -0.12 7.18 8.17
N LEU A 110 0.21 7.01 9.46
CA LEU A 110 -0.33 5.92 10.27
C LEU A 110 -1.71 6.20 10.87
N SER A 111 -1.97 7.43 11.30
CA SER A 111 -3.21 7.79 12.00
C SER A 111 -4.34 8.25 11.09
N VAL A 112 -4.03 8.69 9.87
CA VAL A 112 -5.02 9.22 8.93
C VAL A 112 -5.05 8.41 7.64
N VAL A 113 -3.91 8.31 6.96
CA VAL A 113 -3.85 7.74 5.61
C VAL A 113 -4.08 6.23 5.61
N LEU A 114 -3.40 5.48 6.49
CA LEU A 114 -3.55 4.03 6.57
C LEU A 114 -5.02 3.60 6.87
N PRO A 115 -5.70 4.13 7.91
CA PRO A 115 -7.12 3.82 8.13
C PRO A 115 -8.00 4.18 6.93
N ARG A 116 -7.78 5.36 6.33
CA ARG A 116 -8.58 5.82 5.20
C ARG A 116 -8.41 4.95 3.96
N ALA A 117 -7.17 4.59 3.64
CA ALA A 117 -6.85 3.72 2.51
C ALA A 117 -7.53 2.35 2.66
N LEU A 118 -7.46 1.76 3.85
CA LEU A 118 -8.13 0.48 4.13
C LEU A 118 -9.64 0.57 3.94
N ASP A 119 -10.27 1.62 4.46
CA ASP A 119 -11.72 1.83 4.33
C ASP A 119 -12.15 2.07 2.88
N ASP A 120 -11.39 2.87 2.13
CA ASP A 120 -11.73 3.25 0.77
C ASP A 120 -11.52 2.10 -0.21
N VAL A 121 -10.42 1.35 -0.09
CA VAL A 121 -10.18 0.17 -0.94
C VAL A 121 -11.15 -0.97 -0.59
N ALA A 122 -11.49 -1.17 0.68
CA ALA A 122 -12.52 -2.15 1.06
C ALA A 122 -13.91 -1.85 0.45
N LYS A 123 -14.25 -0.57 0.22
CA LYS A 123 -15.48 -0.17 -0.49
C LYS A 123 -15.40 -0.43 -1.99
N ALA A 124 -14.21 -0.33 -2.57
CA ALA A 124 -13.99 -0.52 -4.02
C ALA A 124 -14.03 -2.00 -4.45
N CYS A 125 -13.78 -2.94 -3.53
CA CYS A 125 -13.70 -4.37 -3.81
C CYS A 125 -14.97 -5.17 -3.47
N ARG A 126 -16.14 -4.53 -3.40
CA ARG A 126 -17.41 -5.14 -2.97
C ARG A 126 -18.09 -5.98 -4.03
#